data_AF-G2R639-F1
#
_entry.id   AF-G2R639-F1
#
_cell.length_a   1.000
_cell.length_b   1.000
_cell.length_c   1.000
_cell.angle_alpha   90.00
_cell.angle_beta   90.00
_cell.angle_gamma   90.00
#
_symmetry.space_group_name_H-M   'P 1'
#
loop_
_entity.id
_entity.type
_entity.pdbx_description
1 polymer ?
#
loop_
_entity_poly.entity_id
_entity_poly.type
_entity_poly.pdbx_seq_one_letter_code
_entity_poly.pdbx_strand_id
1 'polypeptide(L)'
;MMRRLVLWTAALLGLCSAGAYPPDVVDKLAEASLPKLKDYLAKNPQGSCTLETAVRRKEWSDLSVKERKEYTDAVLCLQSKPALTTSQAPGAKSRFDDYVVIHILQTPRNHGSDPANSPLFDGSEGSMGGNGAKVAHQGIPIPGAPSPYNVIPPGDGGGCVTTGPFKNMTINVGPIAPTIQVPRNPRSDGLGYNPRCLRRDINKHAAAVTTANYTYDLITSNSDVYWFQTVMEGQFAQGKWGVHAGGHYTISGDPAGDFFVSPGDPAFWLHHAMIDRVWWIWQLQDLDRRLAEVSMTRTMNNMPPSPNGTLDDPSGLGVLAPDVPVRELMSTMGGLGGKFCYIYE
;
A
#
# COMPACT_ATOMS: atom_id res chain seq x y z
N MET A 1 -15.86 -12.47 47.86
CA MET A 1 -14.74 -13.33 47.43
C MET A 1 -14.94 -13.70 45.97
N MET A 2 -14.33 -12.95 45.05
CA MET A 2 -13.85 -13.40 43.72
C MET A 2 -13.30 -12.17 43.01
N ARG A 3 -11.98 -12.16 42.84
CA ARG A 3 -11.17 -11.13 42.18
C ARG A 3 -10.43 -11.84 41.04
N ARG A 4 -10.31 -11.15 39.90
CA ARG A 4 -9.39 -11.41 38.76
C ARG A 4 -9.77 -12.55 37.80
N LEU A 5 -10.33 -12.18 36.66
CA LEU A 5 -9.85 -12.66 35.35
C LEU A 5 -10.11 -11.55 34.33
N VAL A 6 -9.03 -11.07 33.73
CA VAL A 6 -8.96 -9.95 32.80
C VAL A 6 -8.18 -10.51 31.61
N LEU A 7 -8.69 -10.25 30.38
CA LEU A 7 -7.98 -10.12 29.09
C LEU A 7 -8.13 -11.20 27.98
N TRP A 8 -8.55 -10.66 26.81
CA TRP A 8 -8.44 -11.05 25.40
C TRP A 8 -9.15 -12.30 24.86
N THR A 9 -10.36 -12.07 24.33
CA THR A 9 -10.89 -12.81 23.17
C THR A 9 -10.82 -11.91 21.93
N ALA A 10 -9.66 -11.93 21.26
CA ALA A 10 -9.45 -11.59 19.85
C ALA A 10 -8.14 -12.35 19.50
N ALA A 11 -8.02 -13.18 18.48
CA ALA A 11 -8.65 -13.18 17.19
C ALA A 11 -8.77 -14.62 16.66
N LEU A 12 -9.81 -14.84 15.86
CA LEU A 12 -10.04 -16.04 15.07
C LEU A 12 -9.39 -15.93 13.67
N LEU A 13 -8.39 -15.06 13.48
CA LEU A 13 -7.80 -14.75 12.17
C LEU A 13 -6.28 -14.60 12.29
N GLY A 14 -5.57 -15.63 11.83
CA GLY A 14 -4.12 -15.67 11.65
C GLY A 14 -3.77 -16.83 10.72
N LEU A 15 -4.54 -16.98 9.65
CA LEU A 15 -4.26 -17.93 8.57
C LEU A 15 -3.09 -17.38 7.74
N CYS A 16 -1.95 -18.09 7.80
CA CYS A 16 -0.85 -18.07 6.83
C CYS A 16 -0.11 -16.74 6.58
N SER A 17 1.11 -16.60 7.12
CA SER A 17 2.11 -15.64 6.60
C SER A 17 3.43 -16.35 6.23
N ALA A 18 3.76 -16.28 4.94
CA ALA A 18 4.96 -16.80 4.28
C ALA A 18 6.17 -15.85 4.44
N GLY A 19 7.38 -16.38 4.23
CA GLY A 19 8.68 -15.83 4.66
C GLY A 19 9.13 -14.47 4.09
N ALA A 20 10.09 -13.87 4.79
CA ALA A 20 10.61 -12.52 4.57
C ALA A 20 11.52 -12.42 3.33
N TYR A 21 11.31 -11.35 2.56
CA TYR A 21 12.20 -10.90 1.48
C TYR A 21 13.51 -10.31 2.07
N PRO A 22 14.66 -10.40 1.37
CA PRO A 22 15.89 -9.75 1.84
C PRO A 22 15.68 -8.23 1.95
N PRO A 23 16.08 -7.58 3.06
CA PRO A 23 15.85 -6.15 3.27
C PRO A 23 16.45 -5.28 2.18
N ASP A 24 15.62 -4.42 1.59
CA ASP A 24 16.05 -3.45 0.58
C ASP A 24 16.65 -2.18 1.21
N VAL A 25 16.95 -1.17 0.38
CA VAL A 25 17.55 0.10 0.83
C VAL A 25 16.61 0.94 1.69
N VAL A 26 15.30 0.85 1.48
CA VAL A 26 14.27 1.54 2.27
C VAL A 26 14.10 0.84 3.61
N ASP A 27 14.13 -0.50 3.63
CA ASP A 27 14.07 -1.28 4.87
C ASP A 27 15.24 -0.97 5.80
N LYS A 28 16.46 -0.94 5.24
CA LYS A 28 17.67 -0.54 5.99
C LYS A 28 17.60 0.89 6.50
N LEU A 29 17.01 1.80 5.71
CA LEU A 29 16.80 3.18 6.14
C LEU A 29 15.79 3.27 7.29
N ALA A 30 14.70 2.51 7.22
CA ALA A 30 13.70 2.44 8.29
C ALA A 30 14.33 1.93 9.59
N GLU A 31 15.04 0.81 9.53
CA GLU A 31 15.74 0.21 10.67
C GLU A 31 16.75 1.19 11.29
N ALA A 32 17.59 1.83 10.47
CA ALA A 32 18.57 2.83 10.92
C ALA A 32 17.92 4.09 11.52
N SER A 33 16.62 4.30 11.29
CA SER A 33 15.88 5.46 11.80
C SER A 33 15.15 5.19 13.13
N LEU A 34 14.98 3.92 13.53
CA LEU A 34 14.35 3.57 14.80
C LEU A 34 15.03 4.16 16.05
N PRO A 35 16.39 4.23 16.14
CA PRO A 35 17.04 4.91 17.26
C PRO A 35 16.65 6.39 17.37
N LYS A 36 16.44 7.08 16.24
CA LYS A 36 15.99 8.48 16.23
C LYS A 36 14.59 8.62 16.82
N LEU A 37 13.69 7.70 16.47
CA LEU A 37 12.35 7.64 17.07
C LEU A 37 12.41 7.39 18.57
N LYS A 38 13.27 6.46 19.02
CA LYS A 38 13.47 6.19 20.44
C LYS A 38 13.94 7.43 21.20
N ASP A 39 14.93 8.14 20.67
CA ASP A 39 15.47 9.36 21.28
C ASP A 39 14.43 10.49 21.31
N TYR A 40 13.63 10.61 20.25
CA TYR A 40 12.53 11.57 20.20
C TYR A 40 11.47 11.27 21.28
N LEU A 41 11.03 10.02 21.41
CA LEU A 41 10.02 9.60 22.40
C LEU A 41 10.51 9.75 23.84
N ALA A 42 11.81 9.59 24.09
CA ALA A 42 12.41 9.84 25.40
C ALA A 42 12.31 11.32 25.82
N LYS A 43 12.36 12.24 24.85
CA LYS A 43 12.20 13.69 25.08
C LYS A 43 10.75 14.15 25.03
N ASN A 44 9.91 13.44 24.27
CA ASN A 44 8.52 13.78 24.01
C ASN A 44 7.60 12.58 24.36
N PRO A 45 7.31 12.33 25.64
CA PRO A 45 6.50 11.18 26.05
C PRO A 45 5.08 11.25 25.47
N GLN A 46 4.64 10.16 24.82
CA GLN A 46 3.37 10.07 24.08
C GLN A 46 2.28 9.30 24.86
N GLY A 47 2.12 9.65 26.14
CA GLY A 47 1.18 8.99 27.04
C GLY A 47 1.48 7.50 27.21
N SER A 48 0.51 6.64 26.89
CA SER A 48 0.64 5.18 27.00
C SER A 48 1.28 4.52 25.77
N CYS A 49 1.57 5.26 24.70
CA CYS A 49 2.16 4.71 23.49
C CYS A 49 3.69 4.71 23.57
N THR A 50 4.30 3.53 23.63
CA THR A 50 5.75 3.31 23.61
C THR A 50 6.14 2.37 22.47
N LEU A 51 7.44 2.23 22.20
CA LEU A 51 7.92 1.27 21.19
C LEU A 51 7.54 -0.19 21.55
N GLU A 52 7.35 -0.49 22.84
CA GLU A 52 6.97 -1.81 23.33
C GLU A 52 5.45 -2.07 23.22
N THR A 53 4.63 -1.01 23.37
CA THR A 53 3.16 -1.13 23.29
C THR A 53 2.63 -0.86 21.89
N ALA A 54 3.40 -0.19 21.04
CA ALA A 54 3.03 0.04 19.65
C ALA A 54 2.80 -1.30 18.96
N VAL A 55 1.73 -1.35 18.16
CA VAL A 55 1.47 -2.53 17.34
C VAL A 55 2.64 -2.69 16.37
N ARG A 56 3.41 -3.77 16.57
CA ARG A 56 4.54 -4.17 15.73
C ARG A 56 4.11 -5.15 14.67
N ARG A 57 4.85 -5.15 13.57
CA ARG A 57 4.83 -6.21 12.56
C ARG A 57 6.19 -6.94 12.70
N LYS A 58 6.25 -8.12 13.35
CA LYS A 58 7.48 -8.65 14.04
C LYS A 58 8.44 -9.54 13.22
N GLU A 59 9.71 -9.63 13.69
CA GLU A 59 10.83 -10.53 13.30
C GLU A 59 10.93 -11.85 14.11
N TRP A 60 11.64 -12.88 13.60
CA TRP A 60 11.70 -14.27 14.09
C TRP A 60 12.37 -14.48 15.48
N SER A 61 13.45 -13.78 15.77
CA SER A 61 14.21 -13.87 17.02
C SER A 61 13.47 -13.22 18.19
N ASP A 62 12.50 -12.37 17.88
CA ASP A 62 11.59 -11.72 18.83
C ASP A 62 10.31 -12.52 19.09
N LEU A 63 10.13 -13.65 18.38
CA LEU A 63 9.07 -14.60 18.66
C LEU A 63 9.41 -15.39 19.93
N SER A 64 8.41 -15.57 20.80
CA SER A 64 8.46 -16.54 21.89
C SER A 64 8.65 -17.96 21.35
N VAL A 65 9.12 -18.87 22.20
CA VAL A 65 9.25 -20.30 21.86
C VAL A 65 7.92 -20.87 21.37
N LYS A 66 6.79 -20.38 21.90
CA LYS A 66 5.45 -20.79 21.46
C LYS A 66 5.14 -20.30 20.04
N GLU A 67 5.39 -19.03 19.74
CA GLU A 67 5.19 -18.46 18.39
C GLU A 67 6.12 -19.11 17.36
N ARG A 68 7.39 -19.38 17.71
CA ARG A 68 8.32 -20.13 16.84
C ARG A 68 7.82 -21.55 16.61
N LYS A 69 7.30 -22.20 17.66
CA LYS A 69 6.74 -23.55 17.56
C LYS A 69 5.52 -23.58 16.63
N GLU A 70 4.61 -22.63 16.77
CA GLU A 70 3.43 -22.50 15.91
C GLU A 70 3.83 -22.34 14.43
N TYR A 71 4.87 -21.55 14.14
CA TYR A 71 5.43 -21.47 12.79
C TYR A 71 6.06 -22.78 12.31
N THR A 72 6.90 -23.43 13.13
CA THR A 72 7.53 -24.70 12.72
C THR A 72 6.49 -25.80 12.48
N ASP A 73 5.42 -25.83 13.27
CA ASP A 73 4.32 -26.77 13.09
C ASP A 73 3.56 -26.49 11.78
N ALA A 74 3.41 -25.21 11.40
CA ALA A 74 2.83 -24.83 10.10
C ALA A 74 3.72 -25.25 8.92
N VAL A 75 5.04 -25.13 9.03
CA VAL A 75 6.00 -25.60 8.00
C VAL A 75 5.92 -27.11 7.84
N LEU A 76 5.91 -27.85 8.95
CA LEU A 76 5.76 -29.32 8.94
C LEU A 76 4.41 -29.74 8.36
N CYS A 77 3.34 -28.98 8.62
CA CYS A 77 2.03 -29.20 8.00
C CYS A 77 2.10 -29.08 6.46
N LEU A 78 2.77 -28.05 5.95
CA LEU A 78 2.96 -27.88 4.50
C LEU A 78 3.78 -29.02 3.88
N GLN A 79 4.80 -29.51 4.59
CA GLN A 79 5.59 -30.66 4.14
C GLN A 79 4.78 -31.97 4.15
N SER A 80 3.75 -32.08 4.99
CA SER A 80 2.91 -33.29 5.08
C SER A 80 1.86 -33.42 3.97
N LYS A 81 1.46 -32.32 3.34
CA LYS A 81 0.38 -32.30 2.32
C LYS A 81 0.96 -32.56 0.93
N PRO A 82 0.27 -33.28 0.03
CA PRO A 82 0.79 -33.60 -1.30
C PRO A 82 0.91 -32.35 -2.19
N ALA A 83 1.94 -32.33 -3.04
CA ALA A 83 2.18 -31.28 -4.02
C ALA A 83 1.05 -31.18 -5.06
N LEU A 84 0.71 -29.95 -5.47
CA LEU A 84 -0.25 -29.65 -6.54
C LEU A 84 0.43 -29.40 -7.89
N THR A 85 1.69 -28.98 -7.89
CA THR A 85 2.44 -28.59 -9.09
C THR A 85 3.10 -29.77 -9.82
N THR A 86 2.71 -31.02 -9.51
CA THR A 86 3.37 -32.24 -10.01
C THR A 86 3.38 -32.37 -11.54
N SER A 87 2.44 -31.74 -12.24
CA SER A 87 2.41 -31.66 -13.72
C SER A 87 3.47 -30.72 -14.30
N GLN A 88 3.86 -29.68 -13.57
CA GLN A 88 4.82 -28.65 -13.97
C GLN A 88 6.22 -28.94 -13.42
N ALA A 89 6.28 -29.58 -12.24
CA ALA A 89 7.49 -29.99 -11.56
C ALA A 89 7.30 -31.40 -10.94
N PRO A 90 7.60 -32.47 -11.69
CA PRO A 90 7.45 -33.86 -11.21
C PRO A 90 8.23 -34.21 -9.94
N GLY A 91 9.24 -33.38 -9.62
CA GLY A 91 10.03 -33.46 -8.40
C GLY A 91 9.31 -33.00 -7.13
N ALA A 92 8.25 -32.18 -7.24
CA ALA A 92 7.50 -31.69 -6.09
C ALA A 92 6.75 -32.84 -5.39
N LYS A 93 6.95 -32.99 -4.07
CA LYS A 93 6.31 -34.05 -3.27
C LYS A 93 5.33 -33.49 -2.26
N SER A 94 5.57 -32.28 -1.79
CA SER A 94 4.77 -31.63 -0.75
C SER A 94 4.23 -30.26 -1.17
N ARG A 95 3.23 -29.75 -0.44
CA ARG A 95 2.76 -28.36 -0.58
C ARG A 95 3.87 -27.36 -0.28
N PHE A 96 4.88 -27.73 0.51
CA PHE A 96 6.07 -26.93 0.71
C PHE A 96 6.92 -26.85 -0.58
N ASP A 97 7.07 -27.96 -1.31
CA ASP A 97 7.77 -27.99 -2.60
C ASP A 97 7.05 -27.18 -3.67
N ASP A 98 5.72 -27.07 -3.64
CA ASP A 98 4.97 -26.19 -4.56
C ASP A 98 5.46 -24.73 -4.46
N TYR A 99 5.73 -24.23 -3.25
CA TYR A 99 6.25 -22.87 -3.06
C TYR A 99 7.69 -22.75 -3.60
N VAL A 100 8.52 -23.77 -3.43
CA VAL A 100 9.88 -23.81 -4.00
C VAL A 100 9.82 -23.82 -5.53
N VAL A 101 8.91 -24.59 -6.12
CA VAL A 101 8.68 -24.65 -7.56
C VAL A 101 8.22 -23.31 -8.10
N ILE A 102 7.22 -22.69 -7.47
CA ILE A 102 6.76 -21.35 -7.86
C ILE A 102 7.90 -20.34 -7.75
N HIS A 103 8.68 -20.38 -6.68
CA HIS A 103 9.85 -19.51 -6.53
C HIS A 103 10.89 -19.73 -7.64
N ILE A 104 11.22 -20.97 -8.00
CA ILE A 104 12.14 -21.29 -9.12
C ILE A 104 11.58 -20.74 -10.45
N LEU A 105 10.30 -20.96 -10.71
CA LEU A 105 9.65 -20.54 -11.96
C LEU A 105 9.49 -19.02 -12.05
N GLN A 106 9.40 -18.32 -10.91
CA GLN A 106 9.19 -16.88 -10.86
C GLN A 106 10.44 -16.06 -10.50
N THR A 107 11.54 -16.69 -10.08
CA THR A 107 12.82 -16.00 -9.75
C THR A 107 13.29 -15.04 -10.86
N PRO A 108 13.21 -15.38 -12.17
CA PRO A 108 13.59 -14.46 -13.25
C PRO A 108 12.67 -13.24 -13.42
N ARG A 109 11.49 -13.22 -12.75
CA ARG A 109 10.41 -12.24 -12.95
C ARG A 109 10.10 -11.42 -11.70
N ASN A 110 10.46 -11.92 -10.52
CA ASN A 110 10.07 -11.33 -9.23
C ASN A 110 11.09 -10.34 -8.65
N HIS A 111 12.07 -9.89 -9.45
CA HIS A 111 12.90 -8.73 -9.14
C HIS A 111 12.28 -7.51 -9.85
N GLY A 112 11.27 -6.89 -9.23
CA GLY A 112 10.72 -5.57 -9.58
C GLY A 112 10.13 -5.36 -10.98
N SER A 113 9.93 -6.41 -11.78
CA SER A 113 9.59 -6.27 -13.22
C SER A 113 8.28 -6.95 -13.65
N ASP A 114 7.62 -7.71 -12.76
CA ASP A 114 6.38 -8.43 -13.05
C ASP A 114 5.33 -8.28 -11.92
N PRO A 115 4.69 -7.10 -11.78
CA PRO A 115 3.69 -6.86 -10.74
C PRO A 115 2.49 -7.81 -10.83
N ALA A 116 2.19 -8.37 -12.02
CA ALA A 116 1.06 -9.26 -12.24
C ALA A 116 1.20 -10.63 -11.57
N ASN A 117 2.43 -11.04 -11.24
CA ASN A 117 2.72 -12.28 -10.53
C ASN A 117 3.18 -12.05 -9.07
N SER A 118 3.08 -10.81 -8.58
CA SER A 118 3.34 -10.52 -7.17
C SER A 118 2.32 -11.22 -6.27
N PRO A 119 2.64 -11.58 -5.01
CA PRO A 119 1.66 -12.15 -4.08
C PRO A 119 0.41 -11.27 -3.88
N LEU A 120 0.53 -9.98 -4.17
CA LEU A 120 -0.57 -9.03 -4.12
C LEU A 120 -1.56 -9.23 -5.28
N PHE A 121 -1.09 -9.63 -6.47
CA PHE A 121 -1.87 -9.68 -7.70
C PHE A 121 -1.80 -11.02 -8.47
N ASP A 122 -1.23 -12.07 -7.89
CA ASP A 122 -1.07 -13.38 -8.53
C ASP A 122 -2.40 -14.13 -8.76
N GLY A 123 -3.51 -13.62 -8.22
CA GLY A 123 -4.84 -14.20 -8.38
C GLY A 123 -5.13 -15.41 -7.49
N SER A 124 -4.23 -15.73 -6.56
CA SER A 124 -4.47 -16.74 -5.52
C SER A 124 -5.54 -16.29 -4.52
N GLU A 125 -6.06 -17.21 -3.71
CA GLU A 125 -7.02 -16.91 -2.64
C GLU A 125 -6.48 -15.96 -1.56
N GLY A 126 -5.15 -15.81 -1.45
CA GLY A 126 -4.50 -14.88 -0.51
C GLY A 126 -4.19 -13.50 -1.10
N SER A 127 -4.39 -13.32 -2.41
CA SER A 127 -4.10 -12.07 -3.12
C SER A 127 -5.23 -11.05 -2.99
N MET A 128 -5.00 -9.84 -3.48
CA MET A 128 -6.06 -8.85 -3.70
C MET A 128 -6.83 -9.10 -5.00
N GLY A 129 -6.83 -10.33 -5.52
CA GLY A 129 -7.34 -10.69 -6.84
C GLY A 129 -6.26 -10.60 -7.91
N GLY A 130 -6.56 -11.14 -9.09
CA GLY A 130 -5.63 -11.16 -10.21
C GLY A 130 -5.64 -9.90 -11.08
N ASN A 131 -5.00 -10.03 -12.25
CA ASN A 131 -5.18 -9.08 -13.35
C ASN A 131 -6.58 -9.20 -13.98
N GLY A 132 -6.98 -8.16 -14.71
CA GLY A 132 -8.18 -8.15 -15.53
C GLY A 132 -8.02 -9.00 -16.80
N ALA A 133 -9.14 -9.43 -17.38
CA ALA A 133 -9.14 -10.00 -18.72
C ALA A 133 -8.51 -9.02 -19.72
N LYS A 134 -7.71 -9.51 -20.66
CA LYS A 134 -7.02 -8.66 -21.63
C LYS A 134 -8.01 -7.93 -22.54
N VAL A 135 -7.89 -6.61 -22.62
CA VAL A 135 -8.65 -5.73 -23.50
C VAL A 135 -7.68 -4.83 -24.26
N ALA A 136 -7.90 -4.62 -25.55
CA ALA A 136 -7.07 -3.69 -26.32
C ALA A 136 -7.41 -2.23 -25.94
N HIS A 137 -6.40 -1.45 -25.54
CA HIS A 137 -6.53 -0.01 -25.30
C HIS A 137 -5.23 0.73 -25.60
N GLN A 138 -5.29 2.07 -25.66
CA GLN A 138 -4.17 2.93 -26.06
C GLN A 138 -3.20 3.27 -24.91
N GLY A 139 -3.36 2.65 -23.74
CA GLY A 139 -2.67 3.04 -22.51
C GLY A 139 -3.46 4.06 -21.68
N ILE A 140 -2.80 4.60 -20.66
CA ILE A 140 -3.38 5.51 -19.67
C ILE A 140 -2.89 6.94 -19.96
N PRO A 141 -3.76 7.88 -20.36
CA PRO A 141 -3.34 9.26 -20.57
C PRO A 141 -2.99 9.93 -19.23
N ILE A 142 -1.88 10.67 -19.21
CA ILE A 142 -1.42 11.46 -18.06
C ILE A 142 -1.50 12.96 -18.42
N PRO A 143 -2.61 13.64 -18.06
CA PRO A 143 -2.76 15.05 -18.34
C PRO A 143 -1.62 15.89 -17.77
N GLY A 144 -1.12 16.83 -18.57
CA GLY A 144 -0.04 17.74 -18.16
C GLY A 144 1.37 17.18 -18.30
N ALA A 145 1.55 15.89 -18.63
CA ALA A 145 2.87 15.34 -18.93
C ALA A 145 3.29 15.52 -20.40
N PRO A 146 4.60 15.67 -20.69
CA PRO A 146 5.12 15.74 -22.06
C PRO A 146 5.27 14.34 -22.68
N SER A 147 5.26 14.27 -24.01
CA SER A 147 5.61 13.02 -24.73
C SER A 147 7.07 12.61 -24.46
N PRO A 148 7.37 11.30 -24.27
CA PRO A 148 6.47 10.15 -24.32
C PRO A 148 5.79 9.79 -22.99
N TYR A 149 5.97 10.58 -21.93
CA TYR A 149 5.45 10.30 -20.58
C TYR A 149 3.98 10.71 -20.38
N ASN A 150 3.35 11.27 -21.40
CA ASN A 150 1.95 11.67 -21.44
C ASN A 150 0.99 10.49 -21.60
N VAL A 151 1.50 9.28 -21.85
CA VAL A 151 0.73 8.05 -21.89
C VAL A 151 1.54 6.93 -21.24
N ILE A 152 0.99 6.27 -20.22
CA ILE A 152 1.55 5.01 -19.71
C ILE A 152 1.12 3.92 -20.70
N PRO A 153 2.06 3.12 -21.26
CA PRO A 153 1.71 2.04 -22.17
C PRO A 153 0.74 1.04 -21.51
N PRO A 154 -0.17 0.41 -22.28
CA PRO A 154 -1.11 -0.57 -21.75
C PRO A 154 -0.38 -1.78 -21.14
N GLY A 155 -0.92 -2.30 -20.05
CA GLY A 155 -0.52 -3.61 -19.52
C GLY A 155 -1.17 -4.75 -20.30
N ASP A 156 -1.27 -5.92 -19.66
CA ASP A 156 -1.88 -7.12 -20.23
C ASP A 156 -3.32 -7.37 -19.76
N GLY A 157 -3.96 -6.39 -19.12
CA GLY A 157 -5.32 -6.47 -18.60
C GLY A 157 -6.30 -5.50 -19.28
N GLY A 158 -7.09 -4.79 -18.46
CA GLY A 158 -8.06 -3.77 -18.86
C GLY A 158 -9.53 -4.19 -18.63
N GLY A 159 -9.81 -5.49 -18.60
CA GLY A 159 -11.14 -6.06 -18.35
C GLY A 159 -11.40 -6.44 -16.90
N CYS A 160 -12.49 -7.17 -16.64
CA CYS A 160 -12.85 -7.61 -15.28
C CYS A 160 -11.77 -8.53 -14.70
N VAL A 161 -11.49 -8.41 -13.40
CA VAL A 161 -10.64 -9.35 -12.65
C VAL A 161 -11.20 -10.77 -12.78
N THR A 162 -10.35 -11.73 -13.12
CA THR A 162 -10.78 -13.10 -13.46
C THR A 162 -10.52 -14.12 -12.35
N THR A 163 -9.63 -13.82 -11.41
CA THR A 163 -9.15 -14.75 -10.36
C THR A 163 -9.05 -14.09 -8.99
N GLY A 164 -8.93 -14.92 -7.95
CA GLY A 164 -8.83 -14.52 -6.55
C GLY A 164 -10.15 -14.06 -5.91
N PRO A 165 -10.09 -13.61 -4.64
CA PRO A 165 -11.27 -13.40 -3.80
C PRO A 165 -12.24 -12.33 -4.33
N PHE A 166 -11.71 -11.37 -5.08
CA PHE A 166 -12.44 -10.19 -5.54
C PHE A 166 -12.97 -10.29 -6.97
N LYS A 167 -12.86 -11.45 -7.65
CA LYS A 167 -13.34 -11.62 -9.03
C LYS A 167 -14.83 -11.30 -9.23
N ASN A 168 -15.64 -11.49 -8.18
CA ASN A 168 -17.08 -11.19 -8.17
C ASN A 168 -17.42 -9.88 -7.43
N MET A 169 -16.42 -9.07 -7.08
CA MET A 169 -16.64 -7.79 -6.43
C MET A 169 -17.38 -6.83 -7.39
N THR A 170 -18.43 -6.19 -6.87
CA THR A 170 -19.19 -5.20 -7.61
C THR A 170 -18.77 -3.80 -7.19
N ILE A 171 -18.33 -3.00 -8.15
CA ILE A 171 -18.07 -1.57 -8.02
C ILE A 171 -19.39 -0.83 -8.25
N ASN A 172 -19.86 -0.09 -7.24
CA ASN A 172 -21.20 0.51 -7.24
C ASN A 172 -21.22 2.00 -7.58
N VAL A 173 -20.10 2.71 -7.41
CA VAL A 173 -19.98 4.16 -7.62
C VAL A 173 -18.86 4.47 -8.62
N GLY A 174 -18.79 5.72 -9.07
CA GLY A 174 -17.94 6.13 -10.18
C GLY A 174 -18.42 5.59 -11.54
N PRO A 175 -17.63 5.78 -12.60
CA PRO A 175 -16.39 6.54 -12.63
C PRO A 175 -16.63 8.06 -12.57
N ILE A 176 -15.58 8.83 -12.31
CA ILE A 176 -15.52 10.30 -12.46
C ILE A 176 -14.51 10.66 -13.55
N ALA A 177 -13.30 10.14 -13.46
CA ALA A 177 -12.21 10.34 -14.42
C ALA A 177 -11.61 8.99 -14.85
N PRO A 178 -12.35 8.17 -15.62
CA PRO A 178 -11.92 6.83 -15.96
C PRO A 178 -10.72 6.84 -16.92
N THR A 179 -9.78 5.93 -16.70
CA THR A 179 -8.59 5.73 -17.56
C THR A 179 -8.74 4.62 -18.58
N ILE A 180 -9.79 3.80 -18.44
CA ILE A 180 -10.19 2.76 -19.39
C ILE A 180 -11.68 2.90 -19.75
N GLN A 181 -12.09 2.26 -20.84
CA GLN A 181 -13.49 2.31 -21.27
C GLN A 181 -14.40 1.54 -20.30
N VAL A 182 -15.30 2.25 -19.62
CA VAL A 182 -16.27 1.69 -18.67
C VAL A 182 -17.65 2.36 -18.84
N PRO A 183 -18.74 1.75 -18.36
CA PRO A 183 -20.06 2.37 -18.36
C PRO A 183 -20.07 3.73 -17.66
N ARG A 184 -20.64 4.75 -18.33
CA ARG A 184 -20.80 6.09 -17.76
C ARG A 184 -21.69 6.04 -16.53
N ASN A 185 -21.32 6.77 -15.48
CA ASN A 185 -22.17 6.94 -14.31
C ASN A 185 -23.44 7.73 -14.70
N PRO A 186 -24.63 7.35 -14.22
CA PRO A 186 -25.87 8.10 -14.49
C PRO A 186 -25.88 9.50 -13.87
N ARG A 187 -25.00 9.79 -12.91
CA ARG A 187 -24.77 11.11 -12.34
C ARG A 187 -23.37 11.61 -12.74
N SER A 188 -23.28 12.89 -13.11
CA SER A 188 -22.01 13.52 -13.52
C SER A 188 -21.00 13.67 -12.38
N ASP A 189 -21.45 13.58 -11.12
CA ASP A 189 -20.61 13.60 -9.92
C ASP A 189 -20.06 12.21 -9.55
N GLY A 190 -20.38 11.16 -10.31
CA GLY A 190 -19.94 9.79 -10.03
C GLY A 190 -20.64 9.12 -8.84
N LEU A 191 -21.60 9.77 -8.19
CA LEU A 191 -22.27 9.23 -6.99
C LEU A 191 -23.51 8.41 -7.31
N GLY A 192 -23.83 8.20 -8.60
CA GLY A 192 -24.96 7.38 -9.02
C GLY A 192 -24.67 5.89 -8.86
N TYR A 193 -25.71 5.11 -8.58
CA TYR A 193 -25.60 3.65 -8.56
C TYR A 193 -25.28 3.13 -9.97
N ASN A 194 -24.09 2.58 -10.14
CA ASN A 194 -23.52 2.14 -11.41
C ASN A 194 -22.78 0.79 -11.26
N PRO A 195 -23.50 -0.32 -10.96
CA PRO A 195 -22.90 -1.60 -10.66
C PRO A 195 -22.15 -2.18 -11.87
N ARG A 196 -20.89 -2.55 -11.65
CA ARG A 196 -20.02 -3.21 -12.64
C ARG A 196 -18.91 -4.01 -11.95
N CYS A 197 -18.23 -4.87 -12.70
CA CYS A 197 -17.11 -5.64 -12.16
C CYS A 197 -15.91 -4.74 -11.81
N LEU A 198 -15.09 -5.18 -10.85
CA LEU A 198 -13.72 -4.69 -10.65
C LEU A 198 -12.88 -5.00 -11.90
N ARG A 199 -12.18 -4.01 -12.46
CA ARG A 199 -11.27 -4.16 -13.61
C ARG A 199 -9.86 -3.75 -13.24
N ARG A 200 -8.86 -4.44 -13.77
CA ARG A 200 -7.45 -4.09 -13.57
C ARG A 200 -6.66 -4.21 -14.85
N ASP A 201 -5.63 -3.40 -14.96
CA ASP A 201 -4.60 -3.50 -15.98
C ASP A 201 -3.25 -3.48 -15.28
N ILE A 202 -2.85 -4.60 -14.68
CA ILE A 202 -1.64 -4.64 -13.86
C ILE A 202 -0.43 -4.25 -14.71
N ASN A 203 0.16 -3.09 -14.38
CA ASN A 203 0.98 -2.34 -15.33
C ASN A 203 2.44 -2.28 -14.87
N LYS A 204 3.30 -3.05 -15.55
CA LYS A 204 4.75 -3.04 -15.31
C LYS A 204 5.43 -1.72 -15.66
N HIS A 205 4.87 -0.93 -16.58
CA HIS A 205 5.44 0.35 -16.96
C HIS A 205 5.25 1.38 -15.85
N ALA A 206 4.07 1.40 -15.22
CA ALA A 206 3.83 2.21 -14.02
C ALA A 206 4.67 1.71 -12.82
N ALA A 207 4.78 0.39 -12.63
CA ALA A 207 5.57 -0.18 -11.53
C ALA A 207 7.08 0.14 -11.63
N ALA A 208 7.58 0.48 -12.82
CA ALA A 208 8.99 0.82 -13.03
C ALA A 208 9.44 2.07 -12.23
N VAL A 209 8.50 2.93 -11.82
CA VAL A 209 8.79 4.12 -10.99
C VAL A 209 8.52 3.90 -9.50
N THR A 210 8.14 2.69 -9.08
CA THR A 210 7.81 2.37 -7.68
C THR A 210 8.85 1.45 -7.02
N THR A 211 10.08 1.46 -7.53
CA THR A 211 11.16 0.62 -6.98
C THR A 211 11.69 1.17 -5.65
N ALA A 212 12.42 0.33 -4.92
CA ALA A 212 13.08 0.71 -3.68
C ALA A 212 14.03 1.91 -3.86
N ASN A 213 14.74 2.01 -4.99
CA ASN A 213 15.63 3.15 -5.26
C ASN A 213 14.86 4.45 -5.45
N TYR A 214 13.77 4.46 -6.22
CA TYR A 214 12.94 5.67 -6.36
C TYR A 214 12.35 6.10 -5.01
N THR A 215 11.95 5.13 -4.19
CA THR A 215 11.41 5.38 -2.85
C THR A 215 12.48 5.91 -1.89
N TYR A 216 13.69 5.34 -1.93
CA TYR A 216 14.83 5.79 -1.16
C TYR A 216 15.25 7.22 -1.54
N ASP A 217 15.32 7.52 -2.84
CA ASP A 217 15.65 8.85 -3.35
C ASP A 217 14.58 9.87 -2.95
N LEU A 218 13.30 9.50 -3.02
CA LEU A 218 12.19 10.32 -2.51
C LEU A 218 12.38 10.68 -1.02
N ILE A 219 12.76 9.72 -0.18
CA ILE A 219 12.93 9.95 1.27
C ILE A 219 14.17 10.81 1.55
N THR A 220 15.29 10.52 0.88
CA THR A 220 16.60 11.07 1.24
C THR A 220 16.94 12.38 0.54
N SER A 221 16.33 12.66 -0.62
CA SER A 221 16.64 13.85 -1.42
C SER A 221 15.71 15.04 -1.15
N ASN A 222 14.63 14.86 -0.39
CA ASN A 222 13.65 15.91 -0.12
C ASN A 222 13.70 16.29 1.36
N SER A 223 14.21 17.48 1.66
CA SER A 223 14.43 17.93 3.04
C SER A 223 13.22 18.61 3.68
N ASP A 224 12.21 18.97 2.89
CA ASP A 224 10.98 19.65 3.32
C ASP A 224 9.72 18.97 2.75
N VAL A 225 8.59 19.16 3.43
CA VAL A 225 7.32 18.51 3.07
C VAL A 225 6.80 18.95 1.69
N TYR A 226 7.10 20.16 1.23
CA TYR A 226 6.64 20.65 -0.09
C TYR A 226 7.22 19.78 -1.20
N TRP A 227 8.55 19.61 -1.23
CA TRP A 227 9.19 18.79 -2.25
C TRP A 227 8.93 17.31 -2.05
N PHE A 228 8.87 16.83 -0.80
CA PHE A 228 8.53 15.44 -0.51
C PHE A 228 7.17 15.04 -1.12
N GLN A 229 6.10 15.79 -0.81
CA GLN A 229 4.77 15.48 -1.35
C GLN A 229 4.68 15.73 -2.86
N THR A 230 5.35 16.77 -3.38
CA THR A 230 5.38 17.06 -4.83
C THR A 230 6.02 15.92 -5.63
N VAL A 231 7.14 15.37 -5.15
CA VAL A 231 7.84 14.27 -5.83
C VAL A 231 7.11 12.94 -5.64
N MET A 232 6.50 12.72 -4.47
CA MET A 232 5.70 11.52 -4.17
C MET A 232 4.47 11.42 -5.09
N GLU A 233 3.69 12.51 -5.17
CA GLU A 233 2.46 12.61 -5.97
C GLU A 233 2.73 12.57 -7.48
N GLY A 234 3.83 13.21 -7.90
CA GLY A 234 4.28 13.23 -9.29
C GLY A 234 4.49 14.64 -9.83
N GLN A 235 5.59 14.80 -10.58
CA GLN A 235 5.91 16.04 -11.32
C GLN A 235 5.56 15.82 -12.79
N PHE A 236 4.27 15.70 -13.10
CA PHE A 236 3.81 15.28 -14.43
C PHE A 236 4.35 16.17 -15.55
N ALA A 237 4.40 17.49 -15.37
CA ALA A 237 4.98 18.43 -16.33
C ALA A 237 6.47 18.16 -16.66
N GLN A 238 7.19 17.46 -15.79
CA GLN A 238 8.57 17.03 -15.98
C GLN A 238 8.69 15.57 -16.47
N GLY A 239 7.56 14.91 -16.76
CA GLY A 239 7.53 13.50 -17.17
C GLY A 239 7.80 12.52 -16.03
N LYS A 240 7.68 12.94 -14.77
CA LYS A 240 7.89 12.06 -13.60
C LYS A 240 6.56 11.74 -12.93
N TRP A 241 6.21 10.45 -12.86
CA TRP A 241 4.92 10.04 -12.29
C TRP A 241 4.90 9.96 -10.77
N GLY A 242 6.06 9.79 -10.11
CA GLY A 242 6.11 9.64 -8.65
C GLY A 242 5.62 8.26 -8.19
N VAL A 243 5.93 7.91 -6.94
CA VAL A 243 5.61 6.58 -6.38
C VAL A 243 4.12 6.43 -6.04
N HIS A 244 3.40 7.54 -5.77
CA HIS A 244 1.97 7.51 -5.50
C HIS A 244 1.17 7.25 -6.78
N ALA A 245 1.30 8.09 -7.81
CA ALA A 245 0.61 7.85 -9.07
C ALA A 245 1.09 6.56 -9.75
N GLY A 246 2.40 6.26 -9.69
CA GLY A 246 2.94 4.98 -10.17
C GLY A 246 2.31 3.77 -9.48
N GLY A 247 2.05 3.84 -8.17
CA GLY A 247 1.37 2.78 -7.41
C GLY A 247 -0.08 2.58 -7.84
N HIS A 248 -0.86 3.66 -7.95
CA HIS A 248 -2.24 3.58 -8.48
C HIS A 248 -2.27 3.01 -9.90
N TYR A 249 -1.43 3.51 -10.79
CA TYR A 249 -1.38 3.06 -12.18
C TYR A 249 -0.72 1.69 -12.38
N THR A 250 -0.03 1.15 -11.38
CA THR A 250 0.38 -0.27 -11.37
C THR A 250 -0.83 -1.17 -11.26
N ILE A 251 -1.88 -0.74 -10.55
CA ILE A 251 -3.15 -1.48 -10.43
C ILE A 251 -4.04 -1.19 -11.65
N SER A 252 -4.19 0.11 -11.94
CA SER A 252 -4.95 0.66 -13.07
C SER A 252 -6.38 0.10 -13.17
N GLY A 253 -7.01 0.25 -14.33
CA GLY A 253 -8.36 -0.20 -14.59
C GLY A 253 -9.40 0.63 -13.84
N ASP A 254 -10.42 -0.05 -13.33
CA ASP A 254 -11.59 0.58 -12.73
C ASP A 254 -11.94 -0.14 -11.42
N PRO A 255 -11.82 0.55 -10.26
CA PRO A 255 -11.67 2.00 -10.13
C PRO A 255 -10.26 2.51 -9.84
N ALA A 256 -9.24 1.64 -9.69
CA ALA A 256 -7.91 2.06 -9.21
C ALA A 256 -7.21 3.09 -10.10
N GLY A 257 -7.45 3.06 -11.41
CA GLY A 257 -6.92 4.05 -12.34
C GLY A 257 -7.66 5.39 -12.33
N ASP A 258 -8.81 5.50 -11.69
CA ASP A 258 -9.58 6.75 -11.59
C ASP A 258 -9.23 7.45 -10.27
N PHE A 259 -8.61 8.62 -10.38
CA PHE A 259 -8.08 9.41 -9.27
C PHE A 259 -9.10 9.60 -8.12
N PHE A 260 -10.39 9.74 -8.41
CA PHE A 260 -11.40 10.05 -7.41
C PHE A 260 -12.00 8.83 -6.73
N VAL A 261 -12.03 7.68 -7.40
CA VAL A 261 -12.73 6.48 -6.94
C VAL A 261 -11.81 5.28 -6.70
N SER A 262 -10.49 5.49 -6.75
CA SER A 262 -9.46 4.48 -6.48
C SER A 262 -9.64 3.69 -5.17
N PRO A 263 -10.23 4.21 -4.07
CA PRO A 263 -10.52 3.40 -2.87
C PRO A 263 -11.50 2.24 -3.09
N GLY A 264 -12.21 2.22 -4.23
CA GLY A 264 -13.06 1.09 -4.60
C GLY A 264 -12.29 -0.17 -5.01
N ASP A 265 -10.98 -0.09 -5.24
CA ASP A 265 -10.11 -1.26 -5.38
C ASP A 265 -9.53 -1.65 -4.01
N PRO A 266 -9.62 -2.92 -3.58
CA PRO A 266 -9.09 -3.35 -2.28
C PRO A 266 -7.58 -3.14 -2.10
N ALA A 267 -6.81 -3.04 -3.19
CA ALA A 267 -5.37 -2.79 -3.13
C ALA A 267 -5.02 -1.34 -2.75
N PHE A 268 -6.00 -0.41 -2.78
CA PHE A 268 -5.82 0.99 -2.33
C PHE A 268 -5.23 1.06 -0.92
N TRP A 269 -5.73 0.25 0.00
CA TRP A 269 -5.33 0.28 1.40
C TRP A 269 -3.89 -0.18 1.62
N LEU A 270 -3.43 -1.16 0.83
CA LEU A 270 -2.05 -1.64 0.89
C LEU A 270 -1.10 -0.64 0.25
N HIS A 271 -1.51 -0.03 -0.87
CA HIS A 271 -0.78 1.08 -1.47
C HIS A 271 -0.63 2.26 -0.49
N HIS A 272 -1.71 2.71 0.14
CA HIS A 272 -1.68 3.84 1.08
C HIS A 272 -1.00 3.49 2.42
N ALA A 273 -0.99 2.23 2.84
CA ALA A 273 -0.15 1.80 3.95
C ALA A 273 1.35 1.91 3.61
N MET A 274 1.74 1.65 2.36
CA MET A 274 3.12 1.89 1.91
C MET A 274 3.43 3.39 1.78
N ILE A 275 2.48 4.21 1.32
CA ILE A 275 2.63 5.67 1.30
C ILE A 275 2.83 6.23 2.71
N ASP A 276 2.01 5.80 3.67
CA ASP A 276 2.16 6.16 5.08
C ASP A 276 3.50 5.67 5.65
N ARG A 277 3.96 4.46 5.30
CA ARG A 277 5.30 3.98 5.67
C ARG A 277 6.40 4.90 5.13
N VAL A 278 6.33 5.30 3.86
CA VAL A 278 7.32 6.19 3.23
C VAL A 278 7.33 7.57 3.90
N TRP A 279 6.15 8.12 4.19
CA TRP A 279 6.01 9.36 4.95
C TRP A 279 6.57 9.24 6.36
N TRP A 280 6.26 8.16 7.06
CA TRP A 280 6.77 7.86 8.39
C TRP A 280 8.30 7.80 8.40
N ILE A 281 8.93 7.03 7.49
CA ILE A 281 10.41 6.95 7.40
C ILE A 281 10.99 8.34 7.09
N TRP A 282 10.35 9.12 6.22
CA TRP A 282 10.75 10.50 5.97
C TRP A 282 10.67 11.35 7.24
N GLN A 283 9.59 11.31 8.01
CA GLN A 283 9.50 12.02 9.28
C GLN A 283 10.60 11.60 10.27
N LEU A 284 10.93 10.31 10.33
CA LEU A 284 11.97 9.78 11.22
C LEU A 284 13.36 10.38 10.96
N GLN A 285 13.61 10.95 9.78
CA GLN A 285 14.93 11.54 9.49
C GLN A 285 15.19 12.81 10.29
N ASP A 286 14.15 13.52 10.72
CA ASP A 286 14.21 14.79 11.46
C ASP A 286 12.86 15.06 12.15
N LEU A 287 12.52 14.27 13.17
CA LEU A 287 11.20 14.25 13.81
C LEU A 287 10.77 15.60 14.39
N ASP A 288 11.69 16.29 15.09
CA ASP A 288 11.40 17.56 15.75
C ASP A 288 10.88 18.61 14.76
N ARG A 289 11.40 18.59 13.53
CA ARG A 289 10.95 19.48 12.46
C ARG A 289 9.77 18.90 11.67
N ARG A 290 9.90 17.68 11.16
CA ARG A 290 9.00 17.09 10.16
C ARG A 290 7.62 16.72 10.69
N LEU A 291 7.46 16.52 12.00
CA LEU A 291 6.14 16.35 12.62
C LEU A 291 5.33 17.66 12.69
N ALA A 292 5.98 18.81 12.49
CA ALA A 292 5.34 20.12 12.51
C ALA A 292 5.27 20.79 11.13
N GLU A 293 5.73 20.11 10.07
CA GLU A 293 5.73 20.66 8.71
C GLU A 293 4.39 20.41 8.00
N VAL A 294 3.80 21.50 7.49
CA VAL A 294 2.67 21.50 6.54
C VAL A 294 3.02 22.49 5.42
N SER A 295 2.65 22.17 4.18
CA SER A 295 2.85 23.04 3.03
C SER A 295 1.66 22.99 2.07
N MET A 296 1.74 23.77 0.99
CA MET A 296 0.69 23.98 -0.02
C MET A 296 -0.58 24.63 0.56
N THR A 297 -1.62 24.72 -0.27
CA THR A 297 -2.90 25.38 0.02
C THR A 297 -4.00 24.35 0.27
N ARG A 298 -5.11 24.78 0.84
CA ARG A 298 -6.26 23.89 1.20
C ARG A 298 -7.04 23.33 0.01
N THR A 299 -6.75 23.81 -1.19
CA THR A 299 -7.39 23.41 -2.44
C THR A 299 -6.37 22.81 -3.38
N MET A 300 -6.77 21.75 -4.10
CA MET A 300 -5.93 21.08 -5.09
C MET A 300 -5.37 22.09 -6.11
N ASN A 301 -4.05 22.06 -6.32
CA ASN A 301 -3.33 22.99 -7.21
C ASN A 301 -3.61 24.48 -6.95
N ASN A 302 -4.06 24.83 -5.74
CA ASN A 302 -4.56 26.16 -5.40
C ASN A 302 -5.72 26.65 -6.29
N MET A 303 -6.62 25.73 -6.67
CA MET A 303 -7.76 25.99 -7.56
C MET A 303 -9.09 25.55 -6.90
N PRO A 304 -9.99 26.51 -6.57
CA PRO A 304 -9.76 27.96 -6.57
C PRO A 304 -8.71 28.37 -5.52
N PRO A 305 -8.11 29.58 -5.58
CA PRO A 305 -7.12 30.00 -4.61
C PRO A 305 -7.62 29.93 -3.16
N SER A 306 -6.80 29.40 -2.26
CA SER A 306 -7.11 29.27 -0.84
C SER A 306 -5.89 29.60 0.03
N PRO A 307 -6.09 29.84 1.35
CA PRO A 307 -4.98 30.02 2.27
C PRO A 307 -4.04 28.82 2.31
N ASN A 308 -2.81 29.06 2.75
CA ASN A 308 -1.86 27.99 3.05
C ASN A 308 -2.45 27.04 4.10
N GLY A 309 -2.13 25.75 3.93
CA GLY A 309 -2.46 24.71 4.90
C GLY A 309 -1.79 24.98 6.24
N THR A 310 -2.46 24.65 7.33
CA THR A 310 -1.92 24.75 8.67
C THR A 310 -2.19 23.48 9.48
N LEU A 311 -1.43 23.28 10.56
CA LEU A 311 -1.66 22.20 11.52
C LEU A 311 -3.02 22.29 12.24
N ASP A 312 -3.68 23.44 12.21
CA ASP A 312 -5.00 23.67 12.81
C ASP A 312 -6.15 23.47 11.82
N ASP A 313 -5.84 23.20 10.55
CA ASP A 313 -6.87 22.94 9.56
C ASP A 313 -7.62 21.64 9.90
N PRO A 314 -8.95 21.60 9.73
CA PRO A 314 -9.73 20.41 9.97
C PRO A 314 -9.47 19.36 8.88
N SER A 315 -9.27 18.12 9.29
CA SER A 315 -9.19 16.95 8.43
C SER A 315 -10.07 15.84 8.98
N GLY A 316 -10.88 15.23 8.13
CA GLY A 316 -11.83 14.20 8.52
C GLY A 316 -12.30 13.36 7.34
N LEU A 317 -13.12 12.35 7.65
CA LEU A 317 -13.66 11.40 6.67
C LEU A 317 -15.18 11.53 6.55
N GLY A 318 -15.70 12.73 6.79
CA GLY A 318 -17.13 13.04 6.75
C GLY A 318 -17.93 12.19 7.74
N VAL A 319 -18.83 11.35 7.23
CA VAL A 319 -19.67 10.48 8.07
C VAL A 319 -18.90 9.32 8.70
N LEU A 320 -17.67 9.03 8.25
CA LEU A 320 -16.86 7.92 8.75
C LEU A 320 -16.03 8.29 9.98
N ALA A 321 -15.62 9.56 10.09
CA ALA A 321 -14.86 10.07 11.22
C ALA A 321 -15.02 11.59 11.34
N PRO A 322 -15.11 12.13 12.57
CA PRO A 322 -15.21 13.57 12.78
C PRO A 322 -13.93 14.27 12.33
N ASP A 323 -14.07 15.57 12.03
CA ASP A 323 -12.91 16.42 11.76
C ASP A 323 -12.05 16.56 13.01
N VAL A 324 -10.74 16.44 12.81
CA VAL A 324 -9.72 16.74 13.81
C VAL A 324 -8.67 17.66 13.20
N PRO A 325 -7.98 18.48 14.01
CA PRO A 325 -6.85 19.26 13.54
C PRO A 325 -5.76 18.37 12.94
N VAL A 326 -5.13 18.81 11.83
CA VAL A 326 -4.02 18.07 11.20
C VAL A 326 -2.91 17.70 12.19
N ARG A 327 -2.61 18.54 13.20
CA ARG A 327 -1.64 18.23 14.28
C ARG A 327 -1.90 16.92 15.01
N GLU A 328 -3.17 16.50 15.13
CA GLU A 328 -3.53 15.23 15.77
C GLU A 328 -3.16 14.03 14.87
N LEU A 329 -2.96 14.24 13.58
CA LEU A 329 -2.70 13.19 12.59
C LEU A 329 -1.21 13.02 12.26
N MET A 330 -0.35 13.94 12.71
CA MET A 330 1.05 13.99 12.29
C MET A 330 1.95 12.88 12.85
N SER A 331 1.54 12.22 13.94
CA SER A 331 2.35 11.23 14.64
C SER A 331 1.66 9.88 14.75
N THR A 332 2.34 8.81 14.30
CA THR A 332 1.90 7.42 14.52
C THR A 332 2.08 6.95 15.97
N MET A 333 2.83 7.72 16.76
CA MET A 333 3.15 7.46 18.17
C MET A 333 2.48 8.54 19.02
N GLY A 334 1.24 8.31 19.46
CA GLY A 334 0.51 9.24 20.32
C GLY A 334 -0.46 10.18 19.63
N GLY A 335 -0.50 10.20 18.29
CA GLY A 335 -1.46 11.01 17.54
C GLY A 335 -2.91 10.68 17.88
N LEU A 336 -3.79 11.64 17.63
CA LEU A 336 -5.23 11.57 17.83
C LEU A 336 -5.57 11.22 19.28
N GLY A 337 -4.97 11.95 20.22
CA GLY A 337 -5.08 11.69 21.66
C GLY A 337 -4.65 10.28 22.07
N GLY A 338 -3.62 9.71 21.43
CA GLY A 338 -3.08 8.38 21.72
C GLY A 338 -3.75 7.21 20.98
N LYS A 339 -4.69 7.49 20.07
CA LYS A 339 -5.32 6.44 19.25
C LYS A 339 -4.38 5.88 18.19
N PHE A 340 -3.46 6.70 17.69
CA PHE A 340 -2.37 6.21 16.86
C PHE A 340 -1.26 5.69 17.76
N CYS A 341 -1.01 4.39 17.67
CA CYS A 341 0.10 3.74 18.35
C CYS A 341 0.61 2.56 17.53
N TYR A 342 1.33 2.87 16.45
CA TYR A 342 1.86 1.88 15.51
C TYR A 342 3.19 2.33 14.91
N ILE A 343 4.00 1.34 14.52
CA ILE A 343 5.24 1.53 13.77
C ILE A 343 5.25 0.59 12.56
N TYR A 344 6.11 0.89 11.59
CA TYR A 344 6.40 0.00 10.47
C TYR A 344 7.72 -0.71 10.75
N GLU A 345 7.71 -2.03 10.56
CA GLU A 345 8.87 -2.92 10.70
C GLU A 345 8.87 -3.86 9.50
#